data_AF-G5H511-F1
#
_entry.id   AF-G5H511-F1
#
_cell.length_a   1.000
_cell.length_b   1.000
_cell.length_c   1.000
_cell.angle_alpha   90.00
_cell.angle_beta   90.00
_cell.angle_gamma   90.00
#
_symmetry.space_group_name_H-M   'P 1'
#
loop_
_entity.id
_entity.type
_entity.pdbx_description
1 polymer ?
#
loop_
_entity_poly.entity_id
_entity_poly.type
_entity_poly.pdbx_seq_one_letter_code
_entity_poly.pdbx_strand_id
1 'polypeptide(L)' 'MRKARKFFLEHPTRTYSRVDLVEVLEQPINHITRIVYDLLDAGFIRITGKDRNPRSGITVEMLQLTGKEAIHG' A
#
# COMPACT_ATOMS: atom_id res chain seq x y z
N MET A 1 9.67 -7.25 -1.35
CA MET A 1 8.41 -7.98 -1.04
C MET A 1 8.17 -8.27 0.44
N ARG A 2 9.05 -8.97 1.18
CA ARG A 2 8.81 -9.34 2.59
C ARG A 2 8.50 -8.16 3.54
N LYS A 3 9.26 -7.06 3.46
CA LYS A 3 9.07 -5.85 4.29
C LYS A 3 7.70 -5.19 4.05
N ALA A 4 7.30 -5.03 2.79
CA ALA A 4 6.01 -4.44 2.43
C ALA A 4 4.83 -5.29 2.89
N ARG A 5 4.89 -6.62 2.72
CA ARG A 5 3.84 -7.53 3.22
C ARG A 5 3.68 -7.44 4.74
N LYS A 6 4.79 -7.50 5.47
CA LYS A 6 4.81 -7.35 6.93
C LYS A 6 4.17 -6.03 7.37
N PHE A 7 4.50 -4.93 6.71
CA PHE A 7 3.95 -3.62 7.02
C PHE A 7 2.41 -3.57 6.90
N PHE A 8 1.84 -4.10 5.82
CA PHE A 8 0.38 -4.13 5.67
C PHE A 8 -0.31 -5.06 6.70
N LEU A 9 0.34 -6.16 7.11
CA LEU A 9 -0.19 -7.05 8.15
C LEU A 9 -0.19 -6.39 9.54
N GLU A 10 0.81 -5.58 9.85
CA GLU A 10 0.86 -4.81 11.11
C GLU A 10 -0.19 -3.69 11.15
N HIS A 11 -0.75 -3.30 10.00
CA HIS A 11 -1.74 -2.23 9.86
C HIS A 11 -2.91 -2.60 8.93
N PRO A 12 -3.69 -3.64 9.26
CA PRO A 12 -4.61 -4.28 8.33
C PRO A 12 -5.80 -3.39 7.91
N THR A 13 -6.14 -2.41 8.75
CA THR A 13 -7.27 -1.49 8.52
C THR A 13 -6.87 -0.14 7.96
N ARG A 14 -5.57 0.19 7.90
CA ARG A 14 -5.10 1.50 7.42
C ARG A 14 -4.98 1.52 5.90
N THR A 15 -5.24 2.69 5.34
CA THR A 15 -5.05 2.97 3.91
C THR A 15 -3.77 3.78 3.71
N TYR A 16 -3.08 3.52 2.62
CA TYR A 16 -1.81 4.17 2.28
C TYR A 16 -1.76 4.53 0.81
N SER A 17 -1.21 5.69 0.48
CA SER A 17 -0.81 6.00 -0.89
C SER A 17 0.57 5.43 -1.20
N ARG A 18 0.93 5.32 -2.49
CA ARG A 18 2.29 4.95 -2.89
C ARG A 18 3.35 5.91 -2.33
N VAL A 19 2.99 7.19 -2.13
CA VAL A 19 3.89 8.19 -1.56
C VAL A 19 4.18 7.91 -0.09
N ASP A 20 3.16 7.50 0.68
CA ASP A 20 3.36 7.13 2.09
C ASP A 20 4.29 5.92 2.20
N LEU A 21 4.16 4.96 1.28
CA LEU A 21 5.01 3.77 1.24
C LEU A 21 6.47 4.08 0.88
N VAL A 22 6.75 5.12 0.09
CA VAL A 22 8.12 5.58 -0.17
C VAL A 22 8.81 5.98 1.14
N GLU A 23 8.10 6.71 2.00
CA GLU A 23 8.63 7.19 3.28
C GLU A 23 8.79 6.04 4.28
N VAL A 24 7.75 5.23 4.44
CA VAL A 24 7.75 4.14 5.43
C VAL A 24 8.75 3.03 5.07
N LEU A 25 8.83 2.67 3.79
CA LEU A 25 9.68 1.56 3.36
C LEU A 25 11.10 2.04 3.03
N GLU A 26 11.30 3.35 2.92
CA GLU A 26 12.56 4.02 2.57
C GLU A 26 13.09 3.52 1.21
N GLN A 27 12.20 3.46 0.22
CA GLN A 27 12.52 2.97 -1.11
C GLN A 27 12.05 3.95 -2.20
N PRO A 28 12.77 4.04 -3.33
CA PRO A 28 12.41 4.95 -4.41
C PRO A 28 11.05 4.58 -5.01
N ILE A 29 10.32 5.59 -5.51
CA ILE A 29 8.96 5.45 -6.03
C ILE A 29 8.84 4.37 -7.11
N ASN A 30 9.86 4.20 -7.97
CA ASN A 30 9.85 3.16 -9.01
C ASN A 30 9.82 1.74 -8.41
N HIS A 31 10.55 1.53 -7.32
CA HIS A 31 10.56 0.25 -6.63
C HIS A 31 9.24 0.02 -5.88
N ILE A 32 8.72 1.05 -5.22
CA ILE A 32 7.40 0.99 -4.57
C ILE A 32 6.31 0.65 -5.57
N THR A 33 6.28 1.32 -6.72
CA THR A 33 5.32 1.08 -7.79
C THR A 33 5.33 -0.39 -8.22
N ARG A 34 6.53 -0.97 -8.42
CA ARG A 34 6.65 -2.39 -8.77
C ARG A 34 6.13 -3.32 -7.68
N ILE A 35 6.51 -3.08 -6.42
CA ILE A 35 6.02 -3.85 -5.26
C ILE A 35 4.49 -3.77 -5.17
N VAL A 36 3.92 -2.58 -5.35
CA VAL A 36 2.47 -2.37 -5.25
C VAL A 36 1.74 -3.17 -6.33
N TYR A 37 2.23 -3.15 -7.58
CA TYR A 37 1.63 -3.97 -8.63
C TYR A 37 1.75 -5.46 -8.33
N ASP A 38 2.92 -5.95 -7.92
CA ASP A 38 3.10 -7.35 -7.54
C ASP A 38 2.14 -7.78 -6.40
N LEU A 39 1.84 -6.89 -5.45
CA LEU A 39 0.90 -7.15 -4.35
C LEU A 39 -0.58 -7.07 -4.76
N LEU A 40 -0.91 -6.18 -5.70
CA LEU A 40 -2.25 -6.08 -6.29
C LEU A 40 -2.56 -7.31 -7.13
N ASP A 41 -1.62 -7.73 -7.98
CA ASP A 41 -1.74 -8.91 -8.85
C ASP A 41 -1.87 -10.20 -8.02
N ALA A 42 -1.16 -10.27 -6.90
CA ALA A 42 -1.29 -11.37 -5.93
C ALA A 42 -2.58 -11.32 -5.09
N GLY A 43 -3.40 -10.26 -5.23
CA GLY A 43 -4.61 -10.05 -4.43
C GLY A 43 -4.37 -9.76 -2.95
N PHE A 44 -3.12 -9.48 -2.55
CA PHE A 44 -2.71 -9.26 -1.16
C PHE A 44 -3.18 -7.91 -0.63
N ILE A 45 -3.17 -6.89 -1.49
CA ILE A 45 -3.75 -5.57 -1.23
C ILE A 45 -4.82 -5.25 -2.27
N ARG A 46 -5.65 -4.24 -1.99
CA ARG A 46 -6.66 -3.69 -2.90
C ARG A 46 -6.59 -2.17 -2.94
N ILE A 47 -7.10 -1.59 -4.02
CA ILE A 47 -7.39 -0.16 -4.10
C ILE A 47 -8.77 0.08 -3.46
N THR A 48 -8.84 0.92 -2.43
CA THR A 48 -10.10 1.25 -1.73
C THR A 48 -10.80 2.47 -2.30
N GLY A 49 -10.11 3.23 -3.14
CA GLY A 49 -10.61 4.46 -3.75
C GLY A 49 -9.46 5.39 -4.10
N LYS A 50 -9.81 6.64 -4.39
CA LYS A 50 -8.85 7.72 -4.57
C LYS A 50 -9.10 8.79 -3.52
N ASP A 51 -8.04 9.31 -2.92
CA ASP A 51 -8.11 10.39 -1.94
C ASP A 51 -7.06 11.46 -2.24
N ARG A 52 -7.27 12.67 -1.75
CA ARG A 52 -6.35 13.78 -1.94
C ARG A 52 -5.17 13.61 -1.01
N ASN A 53 -3.97 13.38 -1.56
CA ASN A 53 -2.77 13.35 -0.75
C ASN A 53 -2.55 14.75 -0.13
N PRO A 54 -2.49 14.88 1.21
CA PRO A 54 -2.41 16.17 1.88
C PRO A 54 -1.07 16.88 1.61
N ARG A 55 -0.03 16.16 1.21
CA ARG A 55 1.31 16.71 0.93
C ARG A 55 1.46 17.23 -0.50
N SER A 56 0.96 16.51 -1.49
CA SER A 56 1.07 16.93 -2.90
C SER A 56 -0.17 17.66 -3.42
N GLY A 57 -1.30 17.57 -2.71
CA GLY A 57 -2.58 18.12 -3.15
C GLY A 57 -3.21 17.37 -4.32
N ILE A 58 -2.58 16.31 -4.81
CA ILE A 58 -3.03 15.49 -5.95
C ILE A 58 -3.87 14.32 -5.43
N THR A 59 -4.91 13.97 -6.19
CA THR A 59 -5.70 12.77 -5.95
C THR A 59 -4.89 11.52 -6.29
N VAL A 60 -4.68 10.65 -5.31
CA VAL A 60 -3.89 9.42 -5.39
C VAL A 60 -4.73 8.20 -5.04
N GLU A 61 -4.33 7.03 -5.54
CA GLU A 61 -4.96 5.76 -5.17
C GLU A 61 -4.60 5.37 -3.74
N MET A 62 -5.59 4.91 -2.98
CA MET A 62 -5.45 4.46 -1.62
C MET A 62 -5.44 2.93 -1.57
N LEU A 63 -4.39 2.38 -0.94
CA LEU A 63 -4.09 0.96 -0.89
C LEU A 63 -4.37 0.42 0.51
N GLN A 64 -4.99 -0.75 0.61
CA GLN A 64 -5.28 -1.42 1.89
C GLN A 64 -5.06 -2.92 1.75
N LEU A 65 -4.74 -3.59 2.87
CA LEU A 65 -4.71 -5.05 2.94
C LEU A 65 -6.07 -5.66 2.53
N THR A 66 -6.04 -6.75 1.78
CA THR A 66 -7.24 -7.51 1.44
C THR A 66 -7.79 -8.22 2.68
N GLY A 67 -9.11 -8.21 2.88
CA GLY A 67 -9.75 -8.78 4.07
C GLY A 67 -9.44 -10.26 4.31
N LYS A 68 -9.14 -11.03 3.25
CA LYS A 68 -8.69 -12.42 3.36
C LYS A 68 -7.38 -12.56 4.15
N GLU A 69 -6.45 -11.65 3.93
CA GLU A 69 -5.13 -11.64 4.58
C GLU A 69 -5.19 -10.99 5.97
N ALA A 70 -6.12 -10.06 6.19
CA ALA A 70 -6.33 -9.41 7.49
C ALA A 70 -6.80 -10.37 8.60
N ILE A 71 -7.39 -11.52 8.23
CA ILE A 71 -7.92 -12.52 9.17
C ILE A 71 -6.83 -13.54 9.56
N HIS A 72 -5.72 -13.62 8.82
CA HIS A 72 -4.69 -14.66 8.96
C HIS A 72 -3.31 -14.10 9.37
N GLY A 73 -3.22 -12.80 9.65
CA GLY A 73 -2.01 -12.09 10.07
C GLY A 73 -1.76 -12.13 11.57
#